data_AF-A0A2K8WW53-F1
#
_entry.id   AF-A0A2K8WW53-F1
#
_cell.length_a   1.000
_cell.length_b   1.000
_cell.length_c   1.000
_cell.angle_alpha   90.00
_cell.angle_beta   90.00
_cell.angle_gamma   90.00
#
_symmetry.space_group_name_H-M   'P 1'
#
loop_
_entity.id
_entity.type
_entity.pdbx_description
1 polymer ?
#
loop_
_entity_poly.entity_id
_entity_poly.type
_entity_poly.pdbx_seq_one_letter_code
_entity_poly.pdbx_strand_id
1 'polypeptide(L)'
;MKIFNVLILLLIFGCNTAEKNIAKKTEVIDMSSGYPIWKMKKNGIDFKFALNTKNDTVKVWTTDKEFITPEGYKIGSEFKDIENIVKSELYEESGNGFFIKLNSGWELSFCEGKTCTDNEPSKNSKVKWIRRK
;
A
#
# COMPACT_ATOMS: atom_id res chain seq x y z
N MET A 1 -36.59 20.98 -60.49
CA MET A 1 -37.50 20.42 -59.45
C MET A 1 -36.88 19.11 -58.99
N LYS A 2 -36.53 19.06 -57.70
CA LYS A 2 -35.72 18.04 -57.01
C LYS A 2 -36.47 16.72 -56.92
N ILE A 3 -35.86 15.59 -57.30
CA ILE A 3 -35.92 14.33 -56.52
C ILE A 3 -34.58 13.60 -56.72
N PHE A 4 -33.59 14.04 -55.95
CA PHE A 4 -32.32 13.37 -55.75
C PHE A 4 -32.44 12.58 -54.43
N ASN A 5 -31.78 11.43 -54.34
CA ASN A 5 -31.41 10.77 -53.08
C ASN A 5 -32.53 10.35 -52.12
N VAL A 6 -33.10 9.15 -52.31
CA VAL A 6 -33.57 8.36 -51.16
C VAL A 6 -33.46 6.86 -51.49
N LEU A 7 -32.25 6.29 -51.60
CA LEU A 7 -32.09 4.82 -51.45
C LEU A 7 -30.65 4.38 -51.13
N ILE A 8 -29.91 5.18 -50.34
CA ILE A 8 -28.66 4.73 -49.70
C ILE A 8 -28.69 5.28 -48.26
N LEU A 9 -29.47 4.65 -47.38
CA LEU A 9 -29.45 4.98 -45.95
C LEU A 9 -30.07 3.87 -45.09
N LEU A 10 -29.66 2.61 -45.30
CA LEU A 10 -30.07 1.49 -44.44
C LEU A 10 -28.92 0.49 -44.15
N LEU A 11 -27.66 0.95 -44.15
CA LEU A 11 -26.48 0.10 -43.86
C LEU A 11 -25.54 0.65 -42.77
N ILE A 12 -26.02 1.49 -41.83
CA ILE A 12 -25.11 2.07 -40.80
C ILE A 12 -25.65 2.09 -39.37
N PHE A 13 -26.60 1.23 -39.01
CA PHE A 13 -27.02 1.09 -37.60
C PHE A 13 -27.01 -0.36 -37.09
N GLY A 14 -26.12 -1.19 -37.64
CA GLY A 14 -25.61 -2.34 -36.90
C GLY A 14 -24.56 -1.86 -35.89
N CYS A 15 -24.99 -1.15 -34.84
CA CYS A 15 -24.13 -0.81 -33.73
C CYS A 15 -23.78 -2.13 -33.04
N ASN A 16 -22.63 -2.72 -33.38
CA ASN A 16 -22.01 -3.76 -32.58
C ASN A 16 -21.63 -3.10 -31.25
N THR A 17 -22.58 -3.03 -30.32
CA THR A 17 -22.28 -2.80 -28.92
C THR A 17 -21.59 -4.06 -28.44
N ALA A 18 -20.30 -4.17 -28.73
CA ALA A 18 -19.42 -5.05 -27.99
C ALA A 18 -19.46 -4.53 -26.56
N GLU A 19 -20.34 -5.12 -25.75
CA GLU A 19 -20.35 -4.94 -24.31
C GLU A 19 -18.94 -5.32 -23.82
N LYS A 20 -18.11 -4.30 -23.64
CA LYS A 20 -16.89 -4.45 -22.86
C LYS A 20 -17.36 -4.82 -21.46
N ASN A 21 -17.36 -6.13 -21.19
CA ASN A 21 -17.30 -6.65 -19.84
C ASN A 21 -15.96 -6.18 -19.25
N ILE A 22 -15.93 -4.92 -18.80
CA ILE A 22 -14.86 -4.41 -17.95
C ILE A 22 -15.09 -5.13 -16.63
N ALA A 23 -14.45 -6.28 -16.46
CA ALA A 23 -14.37 -6.97 -15.20
C ALA A 23 -14.02 -5.92 -14.14
N LYS A 24 -14.98 -5.63 -13.26
CA LYS A 24 -14.83 -4.65 -12.20
C LYS A 24 -13.68 -5.15 -11.33
N LYS A 25 -12.49 -4.55 -11.51
CA LYS A 25 -11.29 -4.93 -10.78
C LYS A 25 -11.60 -4.74 -9.30
N THR A 26 -11.65 -5.83 -8.54
CA THR A 26 -11.84 -5.75 -7.09
C THR A 26 -10.68 -4.95 -6.51
N GLU A 27 -10.98 -3.76 -6.01
CA GLU A 27 -10.00 -2.93 -5.31
C GLU A 27 -9.71 -3.57 -3.96
N VAL A 28 -8.43 -3.86 -3.71
CA VAL A 28 -7.99 -4.31 -2.39
C VAL A 28 -7.90 -3.08 -1.50
N ILE A 29 -8.65 -3.08 -0.41
CA ILE A 29 -8.66 -1.98 0.57
C ILE A 29 -7.61 -2.25 1.65
N ASP A 30 -6.86 -1.22 2.01
CA ASP A 30 -5.99 -1.26 3.16
C ASP A 30 -6.81 -1.15 4.45
N MET A 31 -6.80 -2.20 5.26
CA MET A 31 -7.63 -2.29 6.47
C MET A 31 -7.36 -1.15 7.48
N SER A 32 -6.11 -0.68 7.57
CA SER A 32 -5.76 0.37 8.53
C SER A 32 -6.14 1.79 8.10
N SER A 33 -6.30 2.03 6.80
CA SER A 33 -6.63 3.37 6.27
C SER A 33 -8.02 3.46 5.66
N GLY A 34 -8.64 2.33 5.30
CA GLY A 34 -9.94 2.28 4.64
C GLY A 34 -9.92 2.67 3.16
N TYR A 35 -8.73 2.83 2.57
CA TYR A 35 -8.56 3.28 1.19
C TYR A 35 -7.96 2.20 0.27
N PRO A 36 -8.16 2.29 -1.06
CA PRO A 36 -7.58 1.36 -2.02
C PRO A 36 -6.05 1.32 -1.98
N ILE A 37 -5.50 0.12 -2.15
CA ILE A 37 -4.06 -0.12 -2.23
C ILE A 37 -3.58 0.03 -3.67
N TRP A 38 -2.62 0.92 -3.84
CA TRP A 38 -1.86 1.11 -5.07
C TRP A 38 -0.46 0.54 -4.91
N LYS A 39 0.22 0.30 -6.04
CA LYS A 39 1.60 -0.18 -6.08
C LYS A 39 2.45 0.76 -6.93
N MET A 40 3.69 0.98 -6.52
CA MET A 40 4.69 1.68 -7.32
C MET A 40 6.05 1.01 -7.13
N LYS A 41 6.92 1.14 -8.14
CA LYS A 41 8.33 0.81 -8.01
C LYS A 41 9.14 2.11 -8.06
N LYS A 42 9.99 2.34 -7.06
CA LYS A 42 10.90 3.49 -7.01
C LYS A 42 12.30 3.01 -6.69
N ASN A 43 13.27 3.34 -7.54
CA ASN A 43 14.67 2.91 -7.40
C ASN A 43 14.82 1.39 -7.24
N GLY A 44 14.02 0.61 -7.98
CA GLY A 44 14.02 -0.85 -7.88
C GLY A 44 13.19 -1.43 -6.74
N ILE A 45 12.80 -0.62 -5.74
CA ILE A 45 12.05 -1.04 -4.55
C ILE A 45 10.55 -1.01 -4.80
N ASP A 46 9.86 -2.09 -4.43
CA ASP A 46 8.41 -2.17 -4.50
C ASP A 46 7.74 -1.56 -3.26
N PHE A 47 6.88 -0.56 -3.50
CA PHE A 47 6.06 0.07 -2.47
C PHE A 47 4.58 -0.16 -2.73
N LYS A 48 3.84 -0.27 -1.64
CA LYS A 48 2.38 -0.12 -1.61
C LYS A 48 2.05 1.22 -1.00
N PHE A 49 0.96 1.82 -1.42
CA PHE A 49 0.48 3.07 -0.84
C PHE A 49 -1.04 3.16 -0.92
N ALA A 50 -1.60 4.01 -0.07
CA ALA A 50 -3.01 4.33 -0.04
C ALA A 50 -3.18 5.84 -0.19
N LEU A 51 -4.21 6.25 -0.94
CA LEU A 51 -4.57 7.64 -1.17
C LEU A 51 -5.96 7.92 -0.59
N ASN A 52 -6.15 9.09 0.03
CA ASN A 52 -7.49 9.53 0.41
C ASN A 52 -8.30 9.98 -0.82
N THR A 53 -9.56 10.40 -0.61
CA THR A 53 -10.44 10.89 -1.68
C THR A 53 -9.98 12.21 -2.34
N LYS A 54 -9.00 12.90 -1.74
CA LYS A 54 -8.35 14.10 -2.27
C LYS A 54 -7.03 13.79 -3.01
N ASN A 55 -6.68 12.51 -3.16
CA ASN A 55 -5.42 12.01 -3.70
C ASN A 55 -4.16 12.32 -2.86
N ASP A 56 -4.33 12.66 -1.57
CA ASP A 56 -3.17 12.76 -0.66
C ASP A 56 -2.73 11.36 -0.23
N THR A 57 -1.42 11.15 -0.11
CA THR A 57 -0.89 9.90 0.43
C THR A 57 -1.15 9.83 1.92
N VAL A 58 -1.91 8.82 2.36
CA VAL A 58 -2.18 8.57 3.78
C VAL A 58 -1.25 7.54 4.39
N LYS A 59 -0.68 6.68 3.54
CA LYS A 59 0.26 5.64 3.96
C LYS A 59 1.06 5.15 2.77
N VAL A 60 2.35 4.97 2.96
CA VAL A 60 3.24 4.22 2.08
C VAL A 60 3.97 3.16 2.89
N TRP A 61 4.14 1.97 2.35
CA TRP A 61 4.86 0.90 3.02
C TRP A 61 5.51 -0.07 2.06
N THR A 62 6.50 -0.79 2.55
CA THR A 62 7.20 -1.84 1.81
C THR A 62 7.54 -3.03 2.70
N THR A 63 7.59 -4.19 2.05
CA THR A 63 8.13 -5.44 2.61
C THR A 63 9.34 -5.91 1.80
N ASP A 64 9.85 -5.06 0.90
CA ASP A 64 11.00 -5.33 0.07
C ASP A 64 12.26 -5.32 0.95
N LYS A 65 13.07 -6.39 0.84
CA LYS A 65 14.25 -6.59 1.69
C LYS A 65 15.42 -5.68 1.31
N GLU A 66 15.39 -5.14 0.10
CA GLU A 66 16.41 -4.23 -0.40
C GLU A 66 16.17 -2.78 0.06
N PHE A 67 15.01 -2.48 0.65
CA PHE A 67 14.77 -1.17 1.23
C PHE A 67 15.51 -0.99 2.56
N ILE A 68 16.29 0.08 2.65
CA ILE A 68 17.04 0.46 3.85
C ILE A 68 16.58 1.87 4.25
N THR A 69 16.19 2.07 5.51
CA THR A 69 15.85 3.40 6.04
C THR A 69 17.11 4.28 6.09
N PRO A 70 16.98 5.61 6.18
CA PRO A 70 18.13 6.50 6.38
C PRO A 70 18.99 6.14 7.60
N GLU A 71 18.40 5.55 8.62
CA GLU A 71 19.06 5.06 9.84
C GLU A 71 19.72 3.67 9.67
N GLY A 72 19.60 3.04 8.49
CA GLY A 72 20.26 1.76 8.19
C GLY A 72 19.43 0.51 8.51
N TYR A 73 18.19 0.65 8.95
CA TYR A 73 17.32 -0.49 9.25
C TYR A 73 16.63 -1.04 8.00
N LYS A 74 16.35 -2.34 8.00
CA LYS A 74 15.70 -3.01 6.88
C LYS A 74 14.74 -4.10 7.36
N ILE A 75 14.01 -4.68 6.41
CA ILE A 75 13.19 -5.86 6.69
C ILE A 75 14.09 -6.98 7.25
N GLY A 76 13.69 -7.52 8.40
CA GLY A 76 14.44 -8.57 9.10
C GLY A 76 15.43 -8.07 10.15
N SER A 77 15.68 -6.75 10.28
CA SER A 77 16.42 -6.20 11.42
C SER A 77 15.80 -6.66 12.74
N GLU A 78 16.63 -7.10 13.69
CA GLU A 78 16.15 -7.60 14.98
C GLU A 78 15.94 -6.45 15.96
N PHE A 79 14.93 -6.57 16.83
CA PHE A 79 14.59 -5.55 17.80
C PHE A 79 15.79 -5.21 18.70
N LYS A 80 16.59 -6.20 19.10
CA LYS A 80 17.79 -5.96 19.93
C LYS A 80 18.80 -5.01 19.27
N ASP A 81 18.91 -5.01 17.93
CA ASP A 81 19.88 -4.23 17.16
C ASP A 81 19.42 -2.78 16.93
N ILE A 82 18.19 -2.44 17.33
CA ILE A 82 17.67 -1.08 17.29
C ILE A 82 18.18 -0.31 18.50
N GLU A 83 18.61 0.93 18.29
CA GLU A 83 19.14 1.76 19.37
C GLU A 83 18.07 2.01 20.45
N ASN A 84 18.49 2.02 21.72
CA ASN A 84 17.56 2.15 22.84
C ASN A 84 16.78 3.46 22.83
N ILE A 85 17.39 4.55 22.34
CA ILE A 85 16.71 5.85 22.20
C ILE A 85 15.59 5.82 21.17
N VAL A 86 15.66 4.91 20.20
CA VAL A 86 14.61 4.73 19.19
C VAL A 86 13.54 3.78 19.73
N LYS A 87 13.94 2.75 20.49
CA LYS A 87 12.99 1.83 21.17
C LYS A 87 12.03 2.53 22.13
N SER A 88 12.39 3.68 22.71
CA SER A 88 11.46 4.43 23.57
C SER A 88 10.27 5.01 22.81
N GLU A 89 10.33 5.08 21.48
CA GLU A 89 9.23 5.48 20.60
C GLU A 89 8.35 4.28 20.18
N LEU A 90 8.45 3.14 20.87
CA LEU A 90 7.61 1.99 20.62
C LEU A 90 6.15 2.30 21.00
N TYR A 91 5.24 2.09 20.06
CA TYR A 91 3.80 2.19 20.31
C TYR A 91 3.04 1.07 19.61
N GLU A 92 1.83 0.79 20.11
CA GLU A 92 0.95 -0.24 19.58
C GLU A 92 -0.15 0.38 18.70
N GLU A 93 -0.50 -0.28 17.60
CA GLU A 93 -1.82 -0.14 16.99
C GLU A 93 -2.51 -1.50 16.95
N SER A 94 -3.49 -1.69 17.83
CA SER A 94 -4.17 -2.97 18.01
C SER A 94 -4.73 -3.52 16.70
N GLY A 95 -4.42 -4.78 16.41
CA GLY A 95 -4.81 -5.44 15.17
C GLY A 95 -3.95 -5.09 13.95
N ASN A 96 -2.91 -4.28 14.10
CA ASN A 96 -1.98 -3.90 13.03
C ASN A 96 -0.54 -4.27 13.38
N GLY A 97 -0.04 -3.88 14.56
CA GLY A 97 1.30 -4.23 15.01
C GLY A 97 1.89 -3.29 16.05
N PHE A 98 3.15 -3.53 16.40
CA PHE A 98 3.97 -2.58 17.15
C PHE A 98 4.85 -1.78 16.19
N PHE A 99 5.03 -0.51 16.49
CA PHE A 99 5.70 0.44 15.63
C PHE A 99 6.74 1.22 16.40
N ILE A 100 7.90 1.46 15.78
CA ILE A 100 8.92 2.36 16.29
C ILE A 100 9.08 3.49 15.28
N LYS A 101 8.89 4.73 15.72
CA LYS A 101 9.08 5.91 14.88
C LYS A 101 10.56 6.27 14.79
N LEU A 102 11.05 6.45 13.57
CA LEU A 102 12.40 6.91 13.29
C LEU A 102 12.44 8.42 13.03
N ASN A 103 13.61 9.04 13.19
CA ASN A 103 13.81 10.47 12.96
C ASN A 103 13.55 10.88 11.50
N SER A 104 13.77 9.97 10.54
CA SER A 104 13.44 10.18 9.12
C SER A 104 11.93 10.19 8.81
N GLY A 105 11.08 9.88 9.80
CA GLY A 105 9.63 9.73 9.63
C GLY A 105 9.20 8.36 9.09
N TRP A 106 10.14 7.44 8.88
CA TRP A 106 9.81 6.03 8.68
C TRP A 106 9.47 5.36 10.01
N GLU A 107 8.75 4.25 9.94
CA GLU A 107 8.36 3.45 11.09
C GLU A 107 8.71 1.99 10.84
N LEU A 108 9.43 1.40 11.80
CA LEU A 108 9.72 -0.03 11.82
C LEU A 108 8.54 -0.75 12.43
N SER A 109 8.06 -1.80 11.77
CA SER A 109 6.83 -2.47 12.18
C SER A 109 7.08 -3.93 12.53
N PHE A 110 6.51 -4.35 13.65
CA PHE A 110 6.58 -5.71 14.19
C PHE A 110 5.17 -6.28 14.28
N CYS A 111 5.03 -7.57 13.99
CA CYS A 111 3.79 -8.30 14.17
C CYS A 111 4.10 -9.50 15.05
N GLU A 112 3.58 -9.47 16.27
CA GLU A 112 3.81 -10.47 17.29
C GLU A 112 2.51 -11.20 17.64
N GLY A 113 2.55 -12.53 17.55
CA GLY A 113 1.37 -13.37 17.70
C GLY A 113 0.39 -13.29 16.54
N LYS A 114 -0.85 -13.72 16.77
CA LYS A 114 -1.90 -13.85 15.75
C LYS A 114 -2.58 -12.51 15.43
N THR A 115 -2.72 -11.61 16.40
CA THR A 115 -3.32 -10.28 16.18
C THR A 115 -2.29 -9.21 15.81
N CYS A 116 -1.01 -9.61 15.65
CA CYS A 116 0.16 -8.73 15.53
C CYS A 116 0.48 -7.88 16.77
N THR A 117 -0.38 -7.89 17.79
CA THR A 117 -0.22 -7.16 19.04
C THR A 117 -0.43 -8.05 20.27
N ASP A 118 -0.25 -9.37 20.16
CA ASP A 118 -0.51 -10.30 21.28
C ASP A 118 0.50 -10.10 22.43
N ASN A 119 1.75 -9.75 22.10
CA ASN A 119 2.84 -9.53 23.05
C ASN A 119 3.81 -8.49 22.48
N GLU A 120 4.46 -7.70 23.32
CA GLU A 120 5.50 -6.78 22.86
C GLU A 120 6.66 -7.49 22.12
N PRO A 121 7.34 -6.80 21.17
CA PRO A 121 8.49 -7.36 20.47
C PRO A 121 9.60 -7.83 21.42
N SER A 122 9.96 -9.11 21.28
CA SER A 122 11.11 -9.68 21.97
C SER A 122 12.42 -9.19 21.34
N LYS A 123 13.56 -9.42 22.01
CA LYS A 123 14.90 -9.11 21.47
C LYS A 123 15.14 -9.66 20.06
N ASN A 124 14.54 -10.80 19.71
CA ASN A 124 14.74 -11.48 18.43
C ASN A 124 13.60 -11.21 17.44
N SER A 125 12.61 -10.40 17.83
CA SER A 125 11.53 -9.96 16.96
C SER A 125 12.09 -9.19 15.78
N LYS A 126 11.49 -9.36 14.61
CA LYS A 126 12.04 -8.86 13.34
C LYS A 126 11.10 -7.86 12.71
N VAL A 127 11.69 -6.80 12.13
CA VAL A 127 10.94 -5.86 11.30
C VAL A 127 10.27 -6.61 10.14
N LYS A 128 8.94 -6.54 10.07
CA LYS A 128 8.11 -7.24 9.09
C LYS A 128 7.74 -6.38 7.89
N TRP A 129 7.53 -5.08 8.13
CA TRP A 129 7.35 -4.06 7.09
C TRP A 129 7.89 -2.72 7.60
N ILE A 130 8.13 -1.81 6.67
CA ILE A 130 8.51 -0.43 6.97
C ILE A 130 7.47 0.48 6.33
N ARG A 131 6.95 1.44 7.09
CA ARG A 131 5.89 2.34 6.64
C ARG A 131 6.17 3.79 6.96
N ARG A 132 5.44 4.68 6.30
CA ARG A 132 5.36 6.11 6.62
C ARG A 132 3.92 6.56 6.41
N LYS A 133 3.44 7.38 7.33
CA LYS A 133 2.14 8.05 7.27
C LYS A 133 2.32 9.51 6.82
#